data_AF-A0AB38CB94-F1
#
_entry.id   AF-A0AB38CB94-F1
#
_cell.length_a   1.000
_cell.length_b   1.000
_cell.length_c   1.000
_cell.angle_alpha   90.00
_cell.angle_beta   90.00
_cell.angle_gamma   90.00
#
_symmetry.space_group_name_H-M   'P 1'
#
loop_
_entity.id
_entity.type
_entity.pdbx_description
1 polymer ?
#
loop_
_entity_poly.entity_id
_entity_poly.type
_entity_poly.pdbx_seq_one_letter_code
_entity_poly.pdbx_strand_id
1 'polypeptide(L)'
;MRTIDTLLAQYGESHRNHVNEWVHIVCVPLIVFSLLGLLWSVHPSVALLGSILALYYYYKLSRPFAVGMLAMLAAMLGLLLLMPPLTILPVSLALFVLAWIGQFIGHQIEGKKPSFLDDLRFLLVGPLFVLGFLYRRLRLAY
;
A
#
# COMPACT_ATOMS: atom_id res chain seq x y z
N MET A 1 -0.44 12.89 -20.69
CA MET A 1 -0.78 11.86 -19.68
C MET A 1 -0.27 12.37 -18.33
N ARG A 2 -1.07 12.33 -17.25
CA ARG A 2 -0.58 12.78 -15.93
C ARG A 2 0.42 11.75 -15.41
N THR A 3 1.36 12.17 -14.57
CA THR A 3 2.37 11.26 -13.99
C THR A 3 1.73 10.06 -13.29
N ILE A 4 0.60 10.24 -12.60
CA ILE A 4 -0.15 9.16 -11.95
C ILE A 4 -0.63 8.11 -12.96
N ASP A 5 -1.15 8.55 -14.11
CA ASP A 5 -1.68 7.66 -15.14
C ASP A 5 -0.55 6.79 -15.73
N THR A 6 0.62 7.39 -15.96
CA THR A 6 1.82 6.67 -16.43
C THR A 6 2.29 5.64 -15.40
N LEU A 7 2.41 6.02 -14.13
CA LEU A 7 2.85 5.12 -13.06
C LEU A 7 1.90 3.94 -12.87
N LEU A 8 0.59 4.20 -12.89
CA LEU A 8 -0.42 3.14 -12.78
C LEU A 8 -0.43 2.23 -14.01
N ALA A 9 -0.25 2.79 -15.20
CA ALA A 9 -0.15 2.00 -16.43
C ALA A 9 1.06 1.05 -16.37
N GLN A 10 2.24 1.56 -16.00
CA GLN A 10 3.46 0.77 -15.84
C GLN A 10 3.31 -0.31 -14.76
N TYR A 11 2.75 0.05 -13.60
CA TYR A 11 2.51 -0.92 -12.54
C TYR A 11 1.50 -2.00 -12.99
N GLY A 12 0.46 -1.63 -13.73
CA GLY A 12 -0.53 -2.57 -14.26
C GLY A 12 0.03 -3.54 -15.31
N GLU A 13 1.20 -3.28 -15.91
CA GLU A 13 1.81 -4.23 -16.86
C GLU A 13 2.25 -5.52 -16.17
N SER A 14 2.62 -5.47 -14.89
CA SER A 14 3.00 -6.63 -14.07
C SER A 14 1.84 -7.23 -13.27
N HIS A 15 0.60 -6.82 -13.56
CA HIS A 15 -0.61 -7.26 -12.86
C HIS A 15 -1.76 -7.44 -13.84
N ARG A 16 -1.65 -8.42 -14.74
CA ARG A 16 -2.70 -8.78 -15.71
C ARG A 16 -3.47 -10.03 -15.30
N ASN A 17 -2.90 -10.89 -14.46
CA ASN A 17 -3.58 -12.07 -13.95
C ASN A 17 -4.50 -11.68 -12.79
N HIS A 18 -5.79 -12.02 -12.89
CA HIS A 18 -6.78 -11.72 -11.85
C HIS A 18 -6.43 -12.29 -10.47
N VAL A 19 -5.78 -13.45 -10.41
CA VAL A 19 -5.32 -14.02 -9.12
C VAL A 19 -4.26 -13.12 -8.50
N ASN A 20 -3.30 -12.66 -9.30
CA ASN A 20 -2.25 -11.76 -8.83
C ASN A 20 -2.83 -10.41 -8.38
N GLU A 21 -3.79 -9.84 -9.13
CA GLU A 21 -4.52 -8.64 -8.72
C GLU A 21 -5.22 -8.81 -7.36
N TRP A 22 -5.96 -9.92 -7.16
CA TRP A 22 -6.63 -10.20 -5.90
C TRP A 22 -5.67 -10.38 -4.72
N VAL A 23 -4.56 -11.08 -4.95
CA VAL A 23 -3.49 -11.21 -3.96
C VAL A 23 -2.96 -9.84 -3.56
N HIS A 24 -2.76 -8.92 -4.52
CA HIS A 24 -2.32 -7.55 -4.24
C HIS A 24 -3.38 -6.72 -3.50
N ILE A 25 -4.66 -6.85 -3.88
CA ILE A 25 -5.77 -6.16 -3.20
C ILE A 25 -5.81 -6.48 -1.70
N VAL A 26 -5.45 -7.71 -1.32
CA VAL A 26 -5.40 -8.13 0.10
C VAL A 26 -4.05 -7.79 0.73
N CYS A 27 -2.94 -8.16 0.09
CA CYS A 27 -1.61 -8.08 0.70
C CYS A 27 -1.09 -6.65 0.81
N VAL A 28 -1.36 -5.76 -0.16
CA VAL A 28 -0.84 -4.39 -0.13
C VAL A 28 -1.36 -3.61 1.08
N PRO A 29 -2.68 -3.59 1.40
CA PRO A 29 -3.16 -2.95 2.64
C PRO A 29 -2.53 -3.54 3.91
N LEU A 30 -2.31 -4.86 3.96
CA LEU A 30 -1.66 -5.52 5.10
C LEU A 30 -0.18 -5.11 5.22
N ILE A 31 0.52 -4.94 4.09
CA ILE A 31 1.89 -4.43 4.07
C ILE A 31 1.94 -2.97 4.53
N VAL A 32 1.01 -2.12 4.09
CA VAL A 32 0.95 -0.72 4.56
C VAL A 32 0.68 -0.69 6.07
N PHE A 33 -0.30 -1.45 6.57
CA PHE A 33 -0.60 -1.52 7.99
C PHE A 33 0.58 -2.03 8.83
N SER A 34 1.21 -3.13 8.40
CA SER A 34 2.36 -3.69 9.10
C SER A 34 3.58 -2.75 9.07
N LEU A 35 3.84 -2.06 7.96
CA LEU A 35 4.89 -1.04 7.91
C LEU A 35 4.61 0.11 8.90
N LEU A 36 3.37 0.59 8.98
CA LEU A 36 2.99 1.58 10.00
C LEU A 36 3.21 1.04 11.41
N GLY A 37 2.83 -0.21 11.70
CA GLY A 37 3.01 -0.83 13.00
C GLY A 37 4.49 -1.07 13.36
N LEU A 38 5.34 -1.39 12.39
CA LEU A 38 6.80 -1.46 12.58
C LEU A 38 7.39 -0.09 12.94
N LEU A 39 7.01 0.97 12.21
CA LEU A 39 7.41 2.34 12.54
C LEU A 39 6.87 2.78 13.90
N TRP A 40 5.63 2.41 14.22
CA TRP A 40 4.98 2.71 15.49
C TRP A 40 5.70 2.07 16.67
N SER A 41 6.19 0.84 16.48
CA SER A 41 6.97 0.09 17.48
C SER A 41 8.31 0.76 17.78
N VAL A 42 8.86 1.54 16.85
CA VAL A 42 9.99 2.44 17.12
C VAL A 42 9.50 3.63 17.95
N HIS A 43 8.54 4.39 17.41
CA HIS A 43 7.81 5.43 18.14
C HIS A 43 6.58 5.89 17.33
N PRO A 44 5.43 6.22 17.94
CA PRO A 44 4.25 6.70 17.22
C PRO A 44 4.51 7.92 16.30
N SER A 45 5.41 8.83 16.72
CA SER A 45 5.77 9.99 15.88
C SER A 45 6.52 9.62 14.60
N VAL A 46 7.25 8.49 14.58
CA VAL A 46 7.96 8.00 13.38
C VAL A 46 6.94 7.49 12.36
N ALA A 47 5.93 6.74 12.81
CA ALA A 47 4.81 6.33 11.93
C ALA A 47 4.04 7.53 11.38
N LEU A 48 3.81 8.56 12.21
CA LEU A 48 3.15 9.79 11.78
C LEU A 48 3.98 10.57 10.75
N LEU A 49 5.29 10.73 10.99
CA LEU A 49 6.20 11.39 10.05
C LEU A 49 6.22 10.65 8.71
N GLY A 50 6.34 9.32 8.72
CA GLY A 50 6.27 8.50 7.51
C GLY A 50 4.96 8.68 6.75
N SER A 51 3.84 8.74 7.48
CA SER A 51 2.51 8.99 6.91
C SER A 51 2.40 10.37 6.26
N ILE A 52 2.93 11.42 6.91
CA ILE A 52 2.93 12.79 6.37
C ILE A 52 3.76 12.87 5.09
N LEU A 53 4.95 12.25 5.07
CA LEU A 53 5.82 12.23 3.89
C LEU A 53 5.14 11.48 2.72
N ALA A 54 4.51 10.34 2.99
CA ALA A 54 3.75 9.59 1.98
C ALA A 54 2.56 10.41 1.46
N LEU A 55 1.80 11.06 2.34
CA LEU A 55 0.67 11.92 1.96
C LEU A 55 1.12 13.12 1.13
N TYR A 56 2.25 13.74 1.46
CA TYR A 56 2.83 14.81 0.65
C TYR A 56 3.15 14.31 -0.77
N TYR A 57 3.77 13.13 -0.89
CA TYR A 57 4.02 12.50 -2.18
C TYR A 57 2.71 12.24 -2.96
N TYR A 58 1.69 11.67 -2.32
CA TYR A 58 0.40 11.40 -2.96
C TYR A 58 -0.33 12.68 -3.36
N TYR A 59 -0.27 13.73 -2.54
CA TYR A 59 -0.85 15.03 -2.85
C TYR A 59 -0.23 15.65 -4.10
N LYS A 60 1.09 15.51 -4.27
CA LYS A 60 1.79 15.94 -5.49
C LYS A 60 1.39 15.14 -6.73
N LEU A 61 0.93 13.89 -6.54
CA LEU A 61 0.61 12.98 -7.62
C LEU A 61 -0.87 13.02 -8.06
N SER A 62 -1.81 13.02 -7.11
CA SER A 62 -3.25 13.15 -7.33
C SER A 62 -3.95 13.52 -6.02
N ARG A 63 -4.66 14.67 -5.99
CA ARG A 63 -5.39 15.12 -4.79
C ARG A 63 -6.48 14.16 -4.36
N PRO A 64 -7.34 13.61 -5.25
CA PRO A 64 -8.32 12.61 -4.84
C PRO A 64 -7.68 11.38 -4.20
N PHE A 65 -6.61 10.83 -4.81
CA PHE A 65 -5.91 9.72 -4.19
C PHE A 65 -5.26 10.07 -2.86
N ALA A 66 -4.75 11.29 -2.68
CA ALA A 66 -4.25 11.74 -1.39
C ALA A 66 -5.33 11.71 -0.30
N VAL A 67 -6.59 12.05 -0.64
CA VAL A 67 -7.72 11.95 0.29
C VAL A 67 -8.04 10.49 0.63
N GLY A 68 -8.05 9.60 -0.37
CA GLY A 68 -8.27 8.17 -0.11
C GLY A 68 -7.16 7.54 0.73
N MET A 69 -5.90 7.90 0.46
CA MET A 69 -4.76 7.47 1.29
C MET A 69 -4.82 8.07 2.68
N LEU A 70 -5.25 9.33 2.85
CA LEU A 70 -5.46 9.93 4.16
C LEU A 70 -6.47 9.14 4.98
N ALA A 71 -7.62 8.80 4.38
CA ALA A 71 -8.64 7.99 5.04
C ALA A 71 -8.10 6.61 5.45
N MET A 72 -7.37 5.94 4.55
CA MET A 72 -6.78 4.62 4.83
C MET A 72 -5.75 4.69 5.96
N LEU A 73 -4.80 5.63 5.90
CA LEU A 73 -3.76 5.81 6.90
C LEU A 73 -4.36 6.22 8.26
N ALA A 74 -5.35 7.11 8.28
CA ALA A 74 -6.05 7.50 9.50
C ALA A 74 -6.76 6.31 10.17
N ALA A 75 -7.44 5.47 9.38
CA ALA A 75 -8.06 4.24 9.90
C ALA A 75 -7.01 3.27 10.46
N MET A 76 -5.90 3.05 9.75
CA MET A 76 -4.81 2.16 10.19
C MET A 76 -4.11 2.65 11.46
N LEU A 77 -3.80 3.95 11.54
CA LEU A 77 -3.23 4.56 12.75
C LEU A 77 -4.23 4.52 13.91
N GLY A 78 -5.53 4.71 13.63
CA GLY A 78 -6.60 4.53 14.60
C GLY A 78 -6.65 3.10 15.16
N LEU A 79 -6.48 2.08 14.31
CA LEU A 79 -6.38 0.69 14.76
C LEU A 79 -5.15 0.48 15.64
N LEU A 80 -3.98 1.01 15.26
CA LEU A 80 -2.75 0.90 16.06
C LEU A 80 -2.88 1.55 17.45
N LEU A 81 -3.60 2.69 17.54
CA LEU A 81 -3.90 3.34 18.81
C LEU A 81 -4.76 2.47 19.76
N LEU A 82 -5.62 1.61 19.20
CA LEU A 82 -6.51 0.74 19.95
C LEU A 82 -5.88 -0.62 20.30
N MET A 83 -4.75 -0.96 19.70
CA MET A 83 -4.05 -2.22 19.96
C MET A 83 -3.28 -2.18 21.28
N PRO A 84 -3.22 -3.30 22.04
CA PRO A 84 -2.30 -3.42 23.16
C PRO A 84 -0.84 -3.23 22.68
N PRO A 85 -0.04 -2.34 23.30
CA PRO A 85 1.30 -2.00 22.78
C PRO A 85 2.22 -3.20 22.54
N LEU A 86 2.16 -4.21 23.42
CA LEU A 86 2.99 -5.43 23.33
C LEU A 86 2.63 -6.33 22.13
N THR A 87 1.45 -6.16 21.52
CA THR A 87 1.03 -6.97 20.37
C THR A 87 1.35 -6.32 19.03
N ILE A 88 1.62 -5.01 19.00
CA ILE A 88 1.84 -4.25 17.75
C ILE A 88 3.02 -4.82 16.96
N LEU A 89 4.19 -4.96 17.59
CA LEU A 89 5.39 -5.48 16.92
C LEU A 89 5.21 -6.91 16.39
N PRO A 90 4.82 -7.92 17.19
CA PRO A 90 4.71 -9.29 16.70
C PRO A 90 3.62 -9.45 15.62
N VAL A 91 2.48 -8.77 15.76
CA VAL A 91 1.42 -8.80 14.73
C VAL A 91 1.91 -8.14 13.44
N SER A 92 2.58 -6.99 13.53
CA SER A 92 3.11 -6.29 12.36
C SER A 92 4.16 -7.13 11.64
N LEU A 93 5.08 -7.77 12.36
CA LEU A 93 6.06 -8.69 11.78
C LEU A 93 5.40 -9.88 11.08
N ALA A 94 4.43 -10.52 11.73
CA ALA A 94 3.71 -11.65 11.14
C ALA A 94 2.96 -11.23 9.86
N LEU A 95 2.21 -10.12 9.90
CA LEU A 95 1.51 -9.60 8.73
C LEU A 95 2.46 -9.21 7.61
N PHE A 96 3.59 -8.56 7.94
CA PHE A 96 4.59 -8.15 6.96
C PHE A 96 5.14 -9.36 6.21
N VAL A 97 5.59 -10.39 6.94
CA VAL A 97 6.17 -11.61 6.34
C VAL A 97 5.11 -12.35 5.51
N LEU A 98 3.93 -12.60 6.07
CA LEU A 98 2.88 -13.38 5.39
C LEU A 98 2.36 -12.66 4.14
N ALA A 99 2.15 -11.35 4.20
CA ALA A 99 1.67 -10.57 3.07
C ALA A 99 2.72 -10.49 1.94
N TRP A 100 4.01 -10.37 2.28
CA TRP A 100 5.08 -10.43 1.28
C TRP A 100 5.19 -11.81 0.62
N ILE A 101 5.10 -12.90 1.39
CA ILE A 101 5.03 -14.25 0.82
C ILE A 101 3.86 -14.34 -0.17
N GLY A 102 2.69 -13.83 0.22
CA GLY A 102 1.53 -13.73 -0.65
C GLY A 102 1.83 -12.97 -1.95
N GLN A 103 2.36 -11.75 -1.87
CA GLN A 103 2.73 -10.97 -3.06
C GLN A 103 3.72 -11.69 -3.98
N PHE A 104 4.73 -12.37 -3.42
CA PHE A 104 5.68 -13.13 -4.22
C PHE A 104 5.01 -14.31 -4.93
N ILE A 105 4.11 -15.04 -4.26
CA ILE A 105 3.32 -16.09 -4.91
C ILE A 105 2.48 -15.50 -6.05
N GLY A 106 1.83 -14.36 -5.83
CA GLY A 106 1.08 -13.65 -6.87
C GLY A 106 1.94 -13.33 -8.11
N HIS A 107 3.15 -12.82 -7.89
CA HIS A 107 4.11 -12.54 -8.97
C HIS A 107 4.65 -13.81 -9.66
N GLN A 108 4.82 -14.91 -8.93
CA GLN A 108 5.16 -16.20 -9.55
C GLN A 108 4.05 -16.67 -10.50
N ILE A 109 2.78 -16.53 -10.10
CA ILE A 109 1.62 -16.87 -10.94
C ILE A 109 1.52 -15.94 -12.16
N GLU A 110 1.84 -14.65 -11.99
CA GLU A 110 1.89 -13.68 -13.10
C GLU A 110 3.03 -14.00 -14.11
N GLY A 111 4.12 -14.63 -13.66
CA GLY A 111 5.32 -14.84 -14.46
C GLY A 111 6.14 -13.56 -14.68
N LYS A 112 5.87 -12.51 -13.90
CA LYS A 112 6.58 -11.23 -13.95
C LYS A 112 7.18 -10.89 -12.60
N LYS A 113 8.42 -10.37 -12.62
CA LYS A 113 9.08 -9.90 -11.40
C LYS A 113 8.30 -8.73 -10.75
N PRO A 114 8.39 -8.56 -9.42
CA PRO A 114 7.82 -7.40 -8.76
C PRO A 114 8.40 -6.08 -9.26
N SER A 115 7.53 -5.11 -9.57
CA SER A 115 7.95 -3.82 -10.15
C SER A 115 8.87 -2.99 -9.26
N PHE A 116 8.83 -3.18 -7.93
CA PHE A 116 9.72 -2.44 -7.03
C PHE A 116 11.19 -2.83 -7.16
N LEU A 117 11.49 -3.99 -7.77
CA LEU A 117 12.87 -4.38 -8.09
C LEU A 117 13.46 -3.51 -9.19
N ASP A 118 12.61 -2.93 -10.05
CA ASP A 118 13.04 -1.96 -11.06
C ASP A 118 13.12 -0.55 -10.47
N ASP A 119 12.16 -0.21 -9.59
CA ASP A 119 12.10 1.10 -8.95
C ASP A 119 11.33 1.06 -7.63
N LEU A 120 12.00 1.40 -6.53
CA LEU A 120 11.41 1.41 -5.19
C LEU A 120 10.16 2.29 -5.07
N ARG A 121 9.97 3.30 -5.94
CA ARG A 121 8.75 4.12 -5.99
C ARG A 121 7.49 3.27 -6.20
N PHE A 122 7.59 2.11 -6.83
CA PHE A 122 6.44 1.22 -7.01
C PHE A 122 5.89 0.64 -5.70
N LEU A 123 6.64 0.68 -4.59
CA LEU A 123 6.09 0.41 -3.26
C LEU A 123 5.03 1.44 -2.85
N LEU A 124 5.20 2.71 -3.27
CA LEU A 124 4.22 3.78 -3.02
C LEU A 124 3.08 3.76 -4.04
N VAL A 125 3.31 3.23 -5.25
CA VAL A 125 2.29 3.12 -6.30
C VAL A 125 1.33 1.95 -6.05
N GLY A 126 1.80 0.83 -5.49
CA GLY A 126 0.97 -0.34 -5.18
C GLY A 126 -0.31 -0.01 -4.39
N PRO A 127 -0.24 0.78 -3.29
CA PRO A 127 -1.44 1.23 -2.57
C PRO A 127 -2.42 2.02 -3.43
N LEU A 128 -1.92 2.89 -4.32
CA LEU A 128 -2.77 3.65 -5.24
C LEU A 128 -3.41 2.77 -6.30
N PHE A 129 -2.68 1.74 -6.79
CA PHE A 129 -3.22 0.76 -7.71
C PHE A 129 -4.40 0.00 -7.09
N VAL A 130 -4.24 -0.47 -5.85
CA VAL A 130 -5.32 -1.13 -5.09
C VAL A 130 -6.50 -0.19 -4.86
N LEU A 131 -6.23 1.03 -4.42
CA LEU A 131 -7.26 2.06 -4.21
C LEU A 131 -7.98 2.42 -5.53
N GLY A 132 -7.29 2.34 -6.67
CA GLY A 132 -7.84 2.54 -8.00
C GLY A 132 -8.98 1.57 -8.33
N PHE A 133 -8.94 0.31 -7.85
CA PHE A 133 -10.09 -0.61 -8.01
C PHE A 133 -11.32 -0.10 -7.25
N LEU A 134 -11.14 0.39 -6.03
CA LEU A 134 -12.23 0.97 -5.24
C LEU A 134 -12.80 2.22 -5.92
N TYR A 135 -11.94 3.12 -6.41
CA TYR A 135 -12.38 4.34 -7.09
C TYR A 135 -13.15 4.03 -8.37
N ARG A 136 -12.69 3.07 -9.19
CA ARG A 136 -13.44 2.61 -10.37
C ARG A 136 -14.80 2.03 -9.99
N ARG A 137 -14.86 1.21 -8.94
CA ARG A 137 -16.12 0.63 -8.43
C ARG A 137 -17.10 1.71 -7.94
N LEU A 138 -16.60 2.76 -7.30
CA LEU A 138 -17.39 3.89 -6.80
C LEU A 138 -17.63 4.99 -7.85
N ARG A 139 -17.11 4.84 -9.08
CA ARG A 139 -17.17 5.84 -10.15
C ARG A 139 -16.58 7.21 -9.74
N LEU A 140 -15.53 7.20 -8.93
CA LEU A 140 -14.80 8.39 -8.51
C LEU A 140 -13.62 8.66 -9.46
N ALA A 141 -13.43 9.93 -9.82
CA ALA A 141 -12.26 10.38 -10.55
C ALA A 141 -11.07 10.58 -9.60
N TYR A 142 -9.86 10.36 -10.11
CA TYR A 142 -8.60 10.59 -9.41
C TYR A 142 -7.54 11.14 -10.36
#